data_AF-A0A8T2J3L4-F1
#
_entry.id   AF-A0A8T2J3L4-F1
#
_cell.length_a   1.000
_cell.length_b   1.000
_cell.length_c   1.000
_cell.angle_alpha   90.00
_cell.angle_beta   90.00
_cell.angle_gamma   90.00
#
_symmetry.space_group_name_H-M   'P 1'
#
loop_
_entity.id
_entity.type
_entity.pdbx_description
1 polymer ?
#
loop_
_entity_poly.entity_id
_entity_poly.type
_entity_poly.pdbx_seq_one_letter_code
_entity_poly.pdbx_strand_id
1 'polypeptide(L)'
;QTHLSDTLAQSRGLVSTDVKAKDIVLEHKNYCAKKAKERHVSTDVLGYVTPWNNHGYSIAKTFAAKFTLISPVWLQIKRRGRESYQITGLHDVDQGWIKDIKKNSKSTRIVPRILFDSWSLQDFESLFNSEDEIEELTGAMVQAAKDERFDGFVVEVWSQLGGQKRQELIHLLTHIGEALHLAKLNLILVIPPAVAPGTDQLGMFGRKEFEQLAPFVDSFSLMTYDYSSPQR
;
A
#
# COMPACT_ATOMS: atom_id res chain seq x y z
N GLN A 1 13.72 -27.86 -16.18
CA GLN A 1 12.39 -28.23 -15.68
C GLN A 1 12.27 -27.71 -14.25
N THR A 2 11.27 -26.88 -13.96
CA THR A 2 11.03 -26.39 -12.59
C THR A 2 10.39 -27.53 -11.80
N HIS A 3 11.11 -28.08 -10.82
CA HIS A 3 10.57 -29.11 -9.94
C HIS A 3 10.01 -28.42 -8.70
N LEU A 4 8.69 -28.29 -8.60
CA LEU A 4 8.06 -27.73 -7.41
C LEU A 4 8.30 -28.65 -6.20
N SER A 5 8.36 -28.07 -5.01
CA SER A 5 8.58 -28.83 -3.78
C SER A 5 7.26 -29.38 -3.23
N ASP A 6 7.32 -30.53 -2.57
CA ASP A 6 6.21 -31.07 -1.80
C ASP A 6 6.12 -30.49 -0.38
N THR A 7 7.21 -29.89 0.11
CA THR A 7 7.33 -29.33 1.46
C THR A 7 7.84 -27.90 1.46
N LEU A 8 7.56 -27.17 2.54
CA LEU A 8 7.96 -25.78 2.70
C LEU A 8 9.48 -25.65 2.90
N ALA A 9 10.05 -24.49 2.56
CA ALA A 9 11.49 -24.23 2.76
C ALA A 9 11.92 -24.39 4.24
N GLN A 10 11.04 -24.00 5.18
CA GLN A 10 11.23 -24.14 6.62
C GLN A 10 11.43 -25.60 7.05
N SER A 11 10.76 -26.55 6.38
CA SER A 11 10.86 -27.98 6.68
C SER A 11 12.04 -28.67 5.97
N ARG A 12 12.74 -27.95 5.08
CA ARG A 12 13.86 -28.46 4.28
C ARG A 12 15.23 -27.98 4.75
N GLY A 13 15.30 -27.29 5.89
CA GLY A 13 16.55 -26.72 6.41
C GLY A 13 17.11 -25.58 5.56
N LEU A 14 16.29 -24.96 4.70
CA LEU A 14 16.73 -23.89 3.80
C LEU A 14 16.71 -22.50 4.45
N VAL A 15 16.12 -22.37 5.63
CA VAL A 15 16.17 -21.14 6.45
C VAL A 15 17.35 -21.28 7.41
N SER A 16 18.49 -20.70 7.03
CA SER A 16 19.78 -20.84 7.72
C SER A 16 20.51 -19.50 7.76
N THR A 17 21.43 -19.32 8.71
CA THR A 17 22.40 -18.21 8.72
C THR A 17 23.63 -18.50 7.86
N ASP A 18 23.97 -19.77 7.66
CA ASP A 18 25.01 -20.22 6.73
C ASP A 18 24.37 -20.57 5.38
N VAL A 19 24.25 -19.58 4.50
CA VAL A 19 23.58 -19.70 3.20
C VAL A 19 24.60 -19.66 2.07
N LYS A 20 24.50 -20.60 1.13
CA LYS A 20 25.37 -20.62 -0.06
C LYS A 20 24.60 -20.16 -1.30
N ALA A 21 25.26 -19.36 -2.13
CA ALA A 21 24.67 -18.84 -3.37
C ALA A 21 24.10 -19.95 -4.27
N LYS A 22 24.80 -21.08 -4.35
CA LYS A 22 24.35 -22.25 -5.13
C LYS A 22 23.00 -22.81 -4.66
N ASP A 23 22.74 -22.78 -3.35
CA ASP A 23 21.52 -23.33 -2.76
C ASP A 23 20.33 -22.41 -3.09
N ILE A 24 20.55 -21.09 -3.08
CA ILE A 24 19.55 -20.10 -3.52
C ILE A 24 19.22 -20.28 -5.01
N VAL A 25 20.25 -20.33 -5.86
CA VAL A 25 20.04 -20.46 -7.31
C VAL A 25 19.30 -21.76 -7.64
N LEU A 26 19.60 -22.85 -6.92
CA LEU A 26 18.93 -24.13 -7.07
C LEU A 26 17.47 -24.10 -6.60
N GLU A 27 17.18 -23.45 -5.46
CA GLU A 27 15.91 -23.61 -4.74
C GLU A 27 14.92 -22.44 -4.87
N HIS A 28 15.34 -21.25 -5.35
CA HIS A 28 14.49 -20.04 -5.34
C HIS A 28 13.16 -20.19 -6.12
N LYS A 29 13.08 -21.09 -7.10
CA LYS A 29 11.84 -21.38 -7.86
C LYS A 29 11.03 -22.55 -7.28
N ASN A 30 11.57 -23.31 -6.33
CA ASN A 30 11.01 -24.57 -5.85
C ASN A 30 10.10 -24.33 -4.62
N TYR A 31 9.06 -23.53 -4.78
CA TYR A 31 8.07 -23.32 -3.71
C TYR A 31 7.16 -24.55 -3.54
N CYS A 32 6.48 -24.63 -2.39
CA CYS A 32 5.52 -25.70 -2.11
C CYS A 32 4.15 -25.37 -2.71
N ALA A 33 3.82 -25.97 -3.86
CA ALA A 33 2.56 -25.71 -4.55
C ALA A 33 1.34 -26.18 -3.75
N LYS A 34 1.45 -27.34 -3.08
CA LYS A 34 0.39 -27.92 -2.22
C LYS A 34 -0.04 -26.98 -1.11
N LYS A 35 0.89 -26.14 -0.62
CA LYS A 35 0.68 -25.19 0.48
C LYS A 35 0.67 -23.72 0.03
N ALA A 36 0.48 -23.46 -1.26
CA ALA A 36 0.45 -22.10 -1.81
C ALA A 36 -0.70 -21.25 -1.25
N LYS A 37 -1.78 -21.89 -0.77
CA LYS A 37 -2.92 -21.22 -0.16
C LYS A 37 -2.91 -21.17 1.37
N GLU A 38 -1.99 -21.88 2.03
CA GLU A 38 -1.90 -21.91 3.49
C GLU A 38 -1.24 -20.63 4.01
N ARG A 39 -1.82 -19.96 5.00
CA ARG A 39 -1.14 -18.88 5.74
C ARG A 39 -0.35 -19.47 6.89
N HIS A 40 0.88 -18.99 7.05
CA HIS A 40 1.73 -19.26 8.21
C HIS A 40 2.05 -17.99 9.02
N VAL A 41 1.42 -16.87 8.64
CA VAL A 41 1.49 -15.58 9.33
C VAL A 41 0.07 -15.19 9.73
N SER A 42 -0.15 -14.96 11.03
CA SER A 42 -1.47 -14.64 11.59
C SER A 42 -1.83 -13.16 11.45
N THR A 43 -0.84 -12.27 11.36
CA THR A 43 -1.03 -10.83 11.19
C THR A 43 -1.44 -10.47 9.77
N ASP A 44 -1.85 -9.21 9.57
CA ASP A 44 -2.07 -8.65 8.24
C ASP A 44 -0.79 -8.65 7.40
N VAL A 45 -0.96 -8.86 6.09
CA VAL A 45 0.12 -8.89 5.10
C VAL A 45 -0.35 -8.10 3.88
N LEU A 46 0.30 -6.96 3.66
CA LEU A 46 0.12 -6.08 2.50
C LEU A 46 1.17 -6.43 1.43
N GLY A 47 0.72 -6.68 0.19
CA GLY A 47 1.61 -6.88 -0.96
C GLY A 47 1.44 -5.78 -2.01
N TYR A 48 2.50 -5.05 -2.34
CA TYR A 48 2.51 -4.10 -3.46
C TYR A 48 2.73 -4.81 -4.80
N VAL A 49 2.02 -4.37 -5.83
CA VAL A 49 2.14 -4.90 -7.20
C VAL A 49 2.31 -3.72 -8.17
N THR A 50 3.35 -3.76 -9.00
CA THR A 50 3.70 -2.62 -9.86
C THR A 50 3.63 -2.99 -11.35
N PRO A 51 3.15 -2.09 -12.24
CA PRO A 51 3.09 -2.32 -13.68
C PRO A 51 4.46 -2.58 -14.33
N TRP A 52 5.53 -1.96 -13.82
CA TRP A 52 6.89 -2.12 -14.36
C TRP A 52 7.57 -3.43 -13.93
N ASN A 53 6.95 -4.23 -13.04
CA ASN A 53 7.41 -5.56 -12.69
C ASN A 53 6.27 -6.58 -12.80
N ASN A 54 5.96 -6.95 -14.05
CA ASN A 54 4.85 -7.84 -14.42
C ASN A 54 4.85 -9.19 -13.68
N HIS A 55 5.99 -9.67 -13.18
CA HIS A 55 6.04 -10.89 -12.40
C HIS A 55 5.17 -10.80 -11.13
N GLY A 56 5.04 -9.60 -10.55
CA GLY A 56 4.21 -9.36 -9.36
C GLY A 56 2.74 -9.76 -9.55
N TYR A 57 2.17 -9.57 -10.74
CA TYR A 57 0.79 -9.96 -11.04
C TYR A 57 0.59 -11.47 -10.95
N SER A 58 1.56 -12.25 -11.44
CA SER A 58 1.52 -13.72 -11.38
C SER A 58 1.72 -14.23 -9.96
N ILE A 59 2.62 -13.61 -9.20
CA ILE A 59 2.88 -13.93 -7.79
C ILE A 59 1.64 -13.64 -6.93
N ALA A 60 1.03 -12.47 -7.09
CA ALA A 60 -0.18 -12.06 -6.40
C ALA A 60 -1.33 -13.04 -6.65
N LYS A 61 -1.51 -13.52 -7.89
CA LYS A 61 -2.51 -14.56 -8.20
C LYS A 61 -2.21 -15.90 -7.54
N THR A 62 -0.96 -16.35 -7.64
CA THR A 62 -0.54 -17.68 -7.17
C THR A 62 -0.66 -17.80 -5.65
N PHE A 63 -0.32 -16.74 -4.93
CA PHE A 63 -0.26 -16.72 -3.47
C PHE A 63 -1.31 -15.81 -2.84
N ALA A 64 -2.40 -15.48 -3.55
CA ALA A 64 -3.43 -14.54 -3.11
C ALA A 64 -3.89 -14.79 -1.66
N ALA A 65 -4.14 -16.04 -1.30
CA ALA A 65 -4.62 -16.43 0.03
C ALA A 65 -3.59 -16.20 1.17
N LYS A 66 -2.33 -15.91 0.85
CA LYS A 66 -1.30 -15.51 1.81
C LYS A 66 -1.35 -14.02 2.17
N PHE A 67 -2.00 -13.20 1.35
CA PHE A 67 -2.15 -11.75 1.55
C PHE A 67 -3.53 -11.42 2.14
N THR A 68 -3.55 -10.52 3.11
CA THR A 68 -4.83 -9.92 3.56
C THR A 68 -5.19 -8.71 2.71
N LEU A 69 -4.18 -7.99 2.21
CA LEU A 69 -4.31 -6.80 1.37
C LEU A 69 -3.34 -6.90 0.18
N ILE A 70 -3.79 -6.52 -1.00
CA ILE A 70 -2.95 -6.35 -2.19
C ILE A 70 -3.16 -4.91 -2.69
N SER A 71 -2.05 -4.18 -2.85
CA SER A 71 -2.03 -2.79 -3.29
C SER A 71 -1.37 -2.66 -4.65
N PRO A 72 -2.15 -2.67 -5.74
CA PRO A 72 -1.61 -2.33 -7.04
C PRO A 72 -1.25 -0.84 -7.12
N VAL A 73 -0.12 -0.53 -7.76
CA VAL A 73 0.42 0.82 -7.89
C VAL A 73 0.04 1.39 -9.25
N TRP A 74 -1.20 1.86 -9.35
CA TRP A 74 -1.76 2.45 -10.57
C TRP A 74 -2.13 3.91 -10.41
N LEU A 75 -2.66 4.29 -9.25
CA LEU A 75 -3.50 5.48 -9.15
C LEU A 75 -2.71 6.69 -8.66
N GLN A 76 -3.14 7.85 -9.15
CA GLN A 76 -2.80 9.15 -8.60
C GLN A 76 -4.07 9.97 -8.44
N ILE A 77 -4.04 10.95 -7.53
CA ILE A 77 -5.06 11.98 -7.45
C ILE A 77 -4.47 13.31 -7.92
N LYS A 78 -5.22 14.02 -8.77
CA LYS A 78 -4.83 15.33 -9.30
C LYS A 78 -5.93 16.35 -9.04
N ARG A 79 -5.53 17.54 -8.61
CA ARG A 79 -6.40 18.72 -8.61
C ARG A 79 -6.45 19.29 -10.03
N ARG A 80 -7.65 19.49 -10.58
CA ARG A 80 -7.90 20.01 -11.93
C ARG A 80 -8.40 21.45 -11.95
N GLY A 81 -8.84 21.93 -10.79
CA GLY A 81 -9.35 23.27 -10.58
C GLY A 81 -9.85 23.38 -9.14
N ARG A 82 -10.54 24.48 -8.84
CA ARG A 82 -11.27 24.62 -7.59
C ARG A 82 -12.33 23.53 -7.49
N GLU A 83 -12.37 22.83 -6.36
CA GLU A 83 -13.38 21.82 -6.02
C GLU A 83 -13.46 20.72 -7.10
N SER A 84 -12.34 20.41 -7.75
CA SER A 84 -12.30 19.49 -8.88
C SER A 84 -11.10 18.57 -8.78
N TYR A 85 -11.37 17.31 -8.45
CA TYR A 85 -10.38 16.27 -8.25
C TYR A 85 -10.61 15.12 -9.22
N GLN A 86 -9.52 14.57 -9.74
CA GLN A 86 -9.56 13.45 -10.68
C GLN A 86 -8.60 12.36 -10.23
N ILE A 87 -9.12 11.13 -10.17
CA ILE A 87 -8.31 9.93 -10.04
C ILE A 87 -7.78 9.54 -11.43
N THR A 88 -6.46 9.52 -11.57
CA THR A 88 -5.76 9.12 -12.81
C THR A 88 -5.13 7.73 -12.65
N GLY A 89 -4.69 7.14 -13.77
CA GLY A 89 -4.13 5.78 -13.79
C GLY A 89 -5.18 4.66 -13.86
N LEU A 90 -6.47 4.99 -13.95
CA LEU A 90 -7.56 4.01 -14.05
C LEU A 90 -7.48 3.10 -15.29
N HIS A 91 -6.80 3.54 -16.36
CA HIS A 91 -6.58 2.71 -17.56
C HIS A 91 -5.66 1.50 -17.30
N ASP A 92 -4.86 1.52 -16.23
CA ASP A 92 -4.00 0.39 -15.83
C ASP A 92 -4.75 -0.63 -14.95
N VAL A 93 -6.01 -0.35 -14.57
CA VAL A 93 -6.82 -1.25 -13.74
C VAL A 93 -7.19 -2.49 -14.54
N ASP A 94 -6.63 -3.63 -14.14
CA ASP A 94 -6.97 -4.93 -14.73
C ASP A 94 -8.06 -5.64 -13.90
N GLN A 95 -9.32 -5.44 -14.30
CA GLN A 95 -10.48 -6.09 -13.68
C GLN A 95 -10.45 -7.63 -13.82
N GLY A 96 -9.81 -8.16 -14.87
CA GLY A 96 -9.61 -9.60 -15.04
C GLY A 96 -8.65 -10.16 -13.99
N TRP A 97 -7.55 -9.45 -13.74
CA TRP A 97 -6.57 -9.80 -12.71
C TRP A 97 -7.16 -9.69 -11.29
N ILE A 98 -7.93 -8.65 -11.00
CA ILE A 98 -8.66 -8.53 -9.73
C ILE A 98 -9.58 -9.74 -9.52
N LYS A 99 -10.35 -10.12 -10.55
CA LYS A 99 -11.23 -11.29 -10.51
C LYS A 99 -10.46 -12.59 -10.27
N ASP A 100 -9.30 -12.76 -10.90
CA ASP A 100 -8.43 -13.92 -10.68
C ASP A 100 -7.94 -14.00 -9.21
N ILE A 101 -7.55 -12.87 -8.62
CA ILE A 101 -7.17 -12.81 -7.20
C ILE A 101 -8.34 -13.24 -6.33
N LYS A 102 -9.52 -12.64 -6.53
CA LYS A 102 -10.72 -12.94 -5.73
C LYS A 102 -11.19 -14.38 -5.88
N LYS A 103 -10.94 -15.01 -7.04
CA LYS A 103 -11.18 -16.44 -7.27
C LYS A 103 -10.26 -17.31 -6.40
N ASN A 104 -9.00 -16.91 -6.23
CA ASN A 104 -8.03 -17.64 -5.40
C ASN A 104 -8.14 -17.34 -3.90
N SER A 105 -8.65 -16.15 -3.54
CA SER A 105 -8.89 -15.73 -2.17
C SER A 105 -9.99 -14.68 -2.10
N LYS A 106 -11.16 -15.06 -1.58
CA LYS A 106 -12.30 -14.13 -1.41
C LYS A 106 -12.05 -13.08 -0.33
N SER A 107 -11.22 -13.39 0.66
CA SER A 107 -10.92 -12.52 1.80
C SER A 107 -9.84 -11.48 1.52
N THR A 108 -9.05 -11.65 0.46
CA THR A 108 -8.00 -10.70 0.12
C THR A 108 -8.61 -9.41 -0.42
N ARG A 109 -8.28 -8.29 0.22
CA ARG A 109 -8.75 -6.95 -0.14
C ARG A 109 -7.84 -6.30 -1.18
N ILE A 110 -8.42 -5.64 -2.18
CA ILE A 110 -7.71 -4.86 -3.20
C ILE A 110 -7.77 -3.40 -2.80
N VAL A 111 -6.62 -2.85 -2.43
CA VAL A 111 -6.48 -1.49 -1.90
C VAL A 111 -5.42 -0.73 -2.71
N PRO A 112 -5.75 -0.25 -3.93
CA PRO A 112 -4.77 0.39 -4.80
C PRO A 112 -4.07 1.54 -4.10
N ARG A 113 -2.77 1.69 -4.39
CA ARG A 113 -2.01 2.82 -3.90
C ARG A 113 -2.43 4.07 -4.66
N ILE A 114 -2.74 5.14 -3.94
CA ILE A 114 -3.02 6.45 -4.50
C ILE A 114 -1.97 7.46 -4.03
N LEU A 115 -1.36 8.14 -5.00
CA LEU A 115 -0.33 9.15 -4.80
C LEU A 115 -0.86 10.53 -5.16
N PHE A 116 -0.52 11.54 -4.36
CA PHE A 116 -0.77 12.95 -4.69
C PHE A 116 0.33 13.41 -5.67
N ASP A 117 0.16 13.10 -6.96
CA ASP A 117 1.19 13.31 -7.98
C ASP A 117 1.17 14.75 -8.51
N SER A 118 2.35 15.39 -8.54
CA SER A 118 2.56 16.73 -9.09
C SER A 118 1.77 17.84 -8.38
N TRP A 119 1.49 17.69 -7.09
CA TRP A 119 0.86 18.72 -6.27
C TRP A 119 1.85 19.81 -5.89
N SER A 120 1.45 21.07 -6.08
CA SER A 120 2.20 22.22 -5.57
C SER A 120 1.83 22.51 -4.11
N LEU A 121 2.65 23.31 -3.41
CA LEU A 121 2.28 23.82 -2.09
C LEU A 121 0.96 24.59 -2.12
N GLN A 122 0.68 25.34 -3.19
CA GLN A 122 -0.56 26.09 -3.36
C GLN A 122 -1.78 25.17 -3.50
N ASP A 123 -1.63 23.99 -4.13
CA ASP A 123 -2.72 23.01 -4.23
C ASP A 123 -3.06 22.45 -2.84
N PHE A 124 -2.04 22.12 -2.06
CA PHE A 124 -2.24 21.70 -0.67
C PHE A 124 -2.84 22.81 0.19
N GLU A 125 -2.39 24.05 0.05
CA GLU A 125 -2.98 25.18 0.77
C GLU A 125 -4.43 25.43 0.37
N SER A 126 -4.79 25.26 -0.91
CA SER A 126 -6.17 25.39 -1.36
C SER A 126 -7.04 24.30 -0.73
N LEU A 127 -6.56 23.05 -0.71
CA LEU A 127 -7.24 21.92 -0.09
C LEU A 127 -7.41 22.09 1.43
N PHE A 128 -6.33 22.44 2.13
CA PHE A 128 -6.35 22.52 3.61
C PHE A 128 -7.21 23.65 4.16
N ASN A 129 -7.48 24.69 3.36
CA ASN A 129 -8.23 25.86 3.80
C ASN A 129 -9.72 25.82 3.44
N SER A 130 -10.23 24.70 2.90
CA SER A 130 -11.63 24.58 2.46
C SER A 130 -12.15 23.17 2.71
N GLU A 131 -13.18 23.07 3.56
CA GLU A 131 -13.89 21.80 3.79
C GLU A 131 -14.57 21.31 2.50
N ASP A 132 -15.13 22.21 1.68
CA ASP A 132 -15.68 21.86 0.36
C ASP A 132 -14.64 21.18 -0.55
N GLU A 133 -13.39 21.66 -0.56
CA GLU A 133 -12.29 21.03 -1.32
C GLU A 133 -11.96 19.63 -0.76
N ILE A 134 -12.00 19.44 0.57
CA ILE A 134 -11.79 18.12 1.21
C ILE A 134 -12.95 17.16 0.88
N GLU A 135 -14.19 17.64 0.91
CA GLU A 135 -15.38 16.87 0.54
C GLU A 135 -15.33 16.41 -0.92
N GLU A 136 -14.97 17.30 -1.86
CA GLU A 136 -14.86 16.94 -3.27
C GLU A 136 -13.70 15.95 -3.52
N LEU A 137 -12.58 16.11 -2.83
CA LEU A 137 -11.46 15.17 -2.90
C LEU A 137 -11.87 13.77 -2.42
N THR A 138 -12.50 13.70 -1.25
CA THR A 138 -12.93 12.43 -0.65
C THR A 138 -14.07 11.80 -1.46
N GLY A 139 -14.98 12.61 -1.99
CA GLY A 139 -16.02 12.19 -2.93
C GLY A 139 -15.45 11.52 -4.18
N ALA A 140 -14.43 12.12 -4.80
CA ALA A 140 -13.75 11.54 -5.96
C ALA A 140 -13.07 10.19 -5.62
N MET A 141 -12.44 10.06 -4.45
CA MET A 141 -11.85 8.80 -4.00
C MET A 141 -12.91 7.71 -3.77
N VAL A 142 -13.99 8.02 -3.06
CA VAL A 142 -15.09 7.09 -2.78
C VAL A 142 -15.76 6.65 -4.08
N GLN A 143 -15.99 7.58 -5.02
CA GLN A 143 -16.60 7.28 -6.31
C GLN A 143 -15.72 6.31 -7.12
N ALA A 144 -14.43 6.59 -7.24
CA ALA A 144 -13.51 5.70 -7.96
C ALA A 144 -13.42 4.28 -7.34
N ALA A 145 -13.43 4.18 -6.00
CA ALA A 145 -13.46 2.88 -5.34
C ALA A 145 -14.75 2.11 -5.63
N LYS A 146 -15.91 2.79 -5.68
CA LYS A 146 -17.19 2.15 -6.00
C LYS A 146 -17.24 1.68 -7.45
N ASP A 147 -16.82 2.52 -8.38
CA ASP A 147 -16.84 2.23 -9.82
C ASP A 147 -15.95 1.02 -10.17
N GLU A 148 -14.74 1.00 -9.62
CA GLU A 148 -13.77 -0.08 -9.85
C GLU A 148 -13.88 -1.24 -8.86
N ARG A 149 -14.78 -1.16 -7.88
CA ARG A 149 -15.01 -2.15 -6.81
C ARG A 149 -13.76 -2.45 -5.99
N PHE A 150 -13.00 -1.42 -5.65
CA PHE A 150 -11.90 -1.53 -4.69
C PHE A 150 -12.43 -1.69 -3.27
N ASP A 151 -11.62 -2.30 -2.41
CA ASP A 151 -11.92 -2.47 -0.98
C ASP A 151 -11.39 -1.28 -0.15
N GLY A 152 -10.76 -0.28 -0.78
CA GLY A 152 -10.14 0.87 -0.11
C GLY A 152 -8.91 1.38 -0.85
N PHE A 153 -8.07 2.15 -0.15
CA PHE A 153 -6.84 2.71 -0.71
C PHE A 153 -5.67 2.62 0.25
N VAL A 154 -4.48 2.51 -0.32
CA VAL A 154 -3.23 2.85 0.36
C VAL A 154 -2.85 4.28 -0.04
N VAL A 155 -2.97 5.24 0.88
CA VAL A 155 -2.71 6.66 0.61
C VAL A 155 -1.26 6.99 0.90
N GLU A 156 -0.58 7.56 -0.09
CA GLU A 156 0.79 8.05 0.03
C GLU A 156 0.83 9.57 -0.17
N VAL A 157 0.89 10.30 0.95
CA VAL A 157 0.91 11.77 0.96
C VAL A 157 1.85 12.35 2.02
N TRP A 158 2.07 11.64 3.14
CA TRP A 158 2.73 12.19 4.33
C TRP A 158 4.12 12.79 4.05
N SER A 159 4.96 12.07 3.32
CA SER A 159 6.34 12.48 3.06
C SER A 159 6.46 13.61 2.03
N GLN A 160 5.39 13.95 1.30
CA GLN A 160 5.47 14.91 0.19
C GLN A 160 5.64 16.36 0.65
N LEU A 161 5.19 16.69 1.86
CA LEU A 161 5.33 18.04 2.44
C LEU A 161 6.57 18.20 3.33
N GLY A 162 7.50 17.25 3.30
CA GLY A 162 8.78 17.35 4.03
C GLY A 162 8.61 17.56 5.54
N GLY A 163 7.51 17.06 6.12
CA GLY A 163 7.21 17.19 7.55
C GLY A 163 6.59 18.53 7.98
N GLN A 164 6.23 19.40 7.02
CA GLN A 164 5.44 20.61 7.23
C GLN A 164 3.93 20.31 7.23
N LYS A 165 3.11 21.29 7.63
CA LYS A 165 1.63 21.23 7.56
C LYS A 165 1.02 19.99 8.22
N ARG A 166 1.62 19.52 9.32
CA ARG A 166 1.24 18.24 9.95
C ARG A 166 -0.18 18.23 10.48
N GLN A 167 -0.65 19.33 11.05
CA GLN A 167 -1.99 19.38 11.63
C GLN A 167 -3.04 19.38 10.52
N GLU A 168 -2.76 20.10 9.44
CA GLU A 168 -3.59 20.14 8.24
C GLU A 168 -3.62 18.78 7.53
N LEU A 169 -2.49 18.08 7.44
CA LEU A 169 -2.44 16.70 6.94
C LEU A 169 -3.21 15.72 7.81
N ILE A 170 -3.13 15.85 9.14
CA ILE A 170 -3.91 15.01 10.06
C ILE A 170 -5.40 15.28 9.84
N HIS A 171 -5.82 16.54 9.76
CA HIS A 171 -7.21 16.93 9.49
C HIS A 171 -7.73 16.33 8.17
N LEU A 172 -6.96 16.45 7.08
CA LEU A 172 -7.29 15.86 5.79
C LEU A 172 -7.42 14.33 5.89
N LEU A 173 -6.45 13.65 6.52
CA LEU A 173 -6.44 12.19 6.63
C LEU A 173 -7.57 11.66 7.52
N THR A 174 -7.97 12.42 8.54
CA THR A 174 -9.17 12.13 9.34
C THR A 174 -10.41 12.14 8.46
N HIS A 175 -10.62 13.19 7.65
CA HIS A 175 -11.77 13.29 6.74
C HIS A 175 -11.76 12.17 5.68
N ILE A 176 -10.59 11.85 5.11
CA ILE A 176 -10.45 10.71 4.19
C ILE A 176 -10.85 9.41 4.89
N GLY A 177 -10.38 9.19 6.12
CA GLY A 177 -10.71 8.00 6.91
C GLY A 177 -12.22 7.88 7.14
N GLU A 178 -12.85 8.93 7.65
CA GLU A 178 -14.29 8.97 7.91
C GLU A 178 -15.13 8.74 6.65
N ALA A 179 -14.81 9.41 5.54
CA ALA A 179 -15.52 9.27 4.27
C ALA A 179 -15.40 7.85 3.70
N LEU A 180 -14.20 7.26 3.74
CA LEU A 180 -13.98 5.89 3.29
C LEU A 180 -14.70 4.88 4.20
N HIS A 181 -14.63 5.05 5.52
CA HIS A 181 -15.32 4.16 6.47
C HIS A 181 -16.84 4.23 6.34
N LEU A 182 -17.41 5.42 6.12
CA LEU A 182 -18.84 5.57 5.83
C LEU A 182 -19.26 4.79 4.58
N ALA A 183 -18.38 4.74 3.58
CA ALA A 183 -18.54 3.95 2.37
C ALA A 183 -18.14 2.47 2.52
N LYS A 184 -17.75 2.01 3.71
CA LYS A 184 -17.24 0.65 4.01
C LYS A 184 -15.96 0.28 3.24
N LEU A 185 -15.09 1.26 3.03
CA LEU A 185 -13.79 1.14 2.38
C LEU A 185 -12.67 1.31 3.40
N ASN A 186 -11.52 0.68 3.17
CA ASN A 186 -10.37 0.78 4.05
C ASN A 186 -9.42 1.94 3.68
N LEU A 187 -8.85 2.57 4.71
CA LEU A 187 -7.75 3.52 4.60
C LEU A 187 -6.47 2.90 5.18
N ILE A 188 -5.46 2.76 4.35
CA ILE A 188 -4.10 2.42 4.77
C ILE A 188 -3.20 3.62 4.51
N LEU A 189 -2.43 4.06 5.50
CA LEU A 189 -1.53 5.21 5.34
C LEU A 189 -0.08 4.78 5.19
N VAL A 190 0.59 5.23 4.14
CA VAL A 190 2.05 5.09 4.01
C VAL A 190 2.75 6.08 4.94
N ILE A 191 3.64 5.58 5.80
CA ILE A 191 4.39 6.40 6.76
C ILE A 191 5.90 6.12 6.71
N PRO A 192 6.75 7.15 6.88
CA PRO A 192 8.19 6.96 7.03
C PRO A 192 8.53 6.32 8.38
N PRO A 193 9.76 5.80 8.56
CA PRO A 193 10.21 5.30 9.85
C PRO A 193 10.23 6.41 10.91
N ALA A 194 9.90 6.05 12.16
CA ALA A 194 9.86 6.97 13.28
C ALA A 194 11.24 7.49 13.71
N VAL A 195 12.30 6.78 13.36
CA VAL A 195 13.70 7.21 13.53
C VAL A 195 14.29 7.42 12.15
N ALA A 196 14.90 8.57 11.93
CA ALA A 196 15.50 8.89 10.63
C ALA A 196 16.71 7.96 10.37
N PRO A 197 16.81 7.33 9.18
CA PRO A 197 17.91 6.42 8.88
C PRO A 197 19.28 7.07 9.08
N GLY A 198 20.23 6.35 9.68
CA GLY A 198 21.60 6.82 9.93
C GLY A 198 21.71 7.90 11.02
N THR A 199 20.64 8.18 11.77
CA THR A 199 20.64 9.12 12.89
C THR A 199 19.87 8.53 14.07
N ASP A 200 20.07 9.09 15.27
CA ASP A 200 19.26 8.80 16.45
C ASP A 200 18.13 9.84 16.63
N GLN A 201 17.77 10.54 15.55
CA GLN A 201 16.76 11.61 15.59
C GLN A 201 15.39 11.11 15.17
N LEU A 202 14.36 11.71 15.77
CA LEU A 202 12.97 11.45 15.41
C LEU A 202 12.70 11.89 13.95
N GLY A 203 11.99 11.03 13.22
CA GLY A 203 11.54 11.28 11.86
C GLY A 203 10.32 12.20 11.78
N MET A 204 9.73 12.25 10.58
CA MET A 204 8.59 13.13 10.27
C MET A 204 7.23 12.56 10.73
N PHE A 205 7.17 11.29 11.10
CA PHE A 205 5.97 10.63 11.62
C PHE A 205 6.34 9.89 12.91
N GLY A 206 5.77 10.30 14.04
CA GLY A 206 6.07 9.71 15.34
C GLY A 206 4.81 9.27 16.09
N ARG A 207 5.00 8.99 17.38
CA ARG A 207 3.92 8.57 18.28
C ARG A 207 2.74 9.56 18.31
N LYS A 208 3.04 10.87 18.30
CA LYS A 208 2.01 11.92 18.37
C LYS A 208 1.06 11.87 17.17
N GLU A 209 1.60 11.73 15.97
CA GLU A 209 0.78 11.66 14.75
C GLU A 209 0.07 10.30 14.64
N PHE A 210 0.73 9.22 15.05
CA PHE A 210 0.11 7.89 15.15
C PHE A 210 -1.12 7.90 16.06
N GLU A 211 -1.03 8.43 17.27
CA GLU A 211 -2.15 8.45 18.23
C GLU A 211 -3.35 9.25 17.72
N GLN A 212 -3.12 10.30 16.92
CA GLN A 212 -4.20 11.10 16.31
C GLN A 212 -4.87 10.39 15.12
N LEU A 213 -4.11 9.63 14.32
CA LEU A 213 -4.61 9.02 13.09
C LEU A 213 -5.07 7.57 13.25
N ALA A 214 -4.55 6.83 14.24
CA ALA A 214 -4.91 5.44 14.47
C ALA A 214 -6.41 5.16 14.61
N PRO A 215 -7.26 6.07 15.15
CA PRO A 215 -8.71 5.87 15.17
C PRO A 215 -9.37 5.91 13.78
N PHE A 216 -8.75 6.55 12.79
CA PHE A 216 -9.33 6.82 11.46
C PHE A 216 -8.66 6.02 10.33
N VAL A 217 -7.57 5.33 10.63
CA VAL A 217 -6.76 4.56 9.67
C VAL A 217 -6.80 3.08 10.05
N ASP A 218 -7.11 2.21 9.10
CA ASP A 218 -7.19 0.76 9.33
C ASP A 218 -5.82 0.11 9.53
N SER A 219 -4.78 0.63 8.86
CA SER A 219 -3.41 0.12 8.95
C SER A 219 -2.38 1.14 8.48
N PHE A 220 -1.14 0.99 8.94
CA PHE A 220 -0.02 1.83 8.49
C PHE A 220 0.98 1.00 7.69
N SER A 221 1.26 1.42 6.46
CA SER A 221 2.34 0.87 5.63
C SER A 221 3.65 1.56 5.99
N LEU A 222 4.31 1.04 7.03
CA LEU A 222 5.57 1.57 7.56
C LEU A 222 6.77 1.20 6.68
N MET A 223 7.48 2.20 6.17
CA MET A 223 8.66 2.00 5.30
C MET A 223 9.94 1.73 6.10
N THR A 224 10.08 0.52 6.66
CA THR A 224 11.27 0.08 7.43
C THR A 224 12.29 -0.67 6.56
N TYR A 225 12.61 -0.10 5.41
CA TYR A 225 13.63 -0.54 4.47
C TYR A 225 14.39 0.68 3.93
N ASP A 226 15.35 0.48 3.04
CA ASP A 226 16.20 1.55 2.47
C ASP A 226 16.94 2.40 3.52
N TYR A 227 17.43 1.75 4.59
CA TYR A 227 18.18 2.42 5.65
C TYR A 227 19.50 3.04 5.16
N SER A 228 20.23 2.33 4.30
CA SER A 228 21.51 2.77 3.73
C SER A 228 21.27 3.54 2.43
N SER A 229 22.07 4.57 2.14
CA SER A 229 22.03 5.28 0.86
C SER A 229 23.42 5.34 0.21
N PRO A 230 23.55 5.36 -1.13
CA PRO A 230 24.87 5.44 -1.78
C PRO A 230 25.69 6.69 -1.44
N GLN A 231 25.03 7.73 -0.91
CA GLN A 231 25.68 8.97 -0.50
C GLN A 231 26.08 8.99 0.99
N ARG A 232 25.81 7.91 1.74
CA ARG A 232 26.13 7.78 3.17
C ARG A 232 26.89 6.51 3.48
#